data_AF-A1T538-F1
#
_entry.id   AF-A1T538-F1
#
_cell.length_a   1.000
_cell.length_b   1.000
_cell.length_c   1.000
_cell.angle_alpha   90.00
_cell.angle_beta   90.00
_cell.angle_gamma   90.00
#
_symmetry.space_group_name_H-M   'P 1'
#
loop_
_entity.id
_entity.type
_entity.pdbx_description
1 polymer ?
#
loop_
_entity_poly.entity_id
_entity_poly.type
_entity_poly.pdbx_seq_one_letter_code
_entity_poly.pdbx_strand_id
1 'polypeptide(L)'
;MPKPRLKPCAQPGCPELQTETRCTEHRRDNDRYRRQFGSKASEPRDRARRKATVDTHRAQHGDWCPGYGREPHASADLTADHIDEVSLGGDPHGPLQTLCRSCNGRKNATRQNRVR
;
A
#
# COMPACT_ATOMS: atom_id res chain seq x y z
N MET A 1 37.08 10.18 -17.30
CA MET A 1 35.72 10.32 -16.72
C MET A 1 35.85 10.73 -15.26
N PRO A 2 35.10 11.74 -14.77
CA PRO A 2 35.16 12.11 -13.36
C PRO A 2 34.68 10.95 -12.49
N LYS A 3 35.41 10.66 -11.41
CA LYS A 3 35.01 9.63 -10.44
C LYS A 3 33.70 10.05 -9.77
N PRO A 4 32.71 9.16 -9.62
CA PRO A 4 31.47 9.49 -8.94
C PRO A 4 31.76 9.92 -7.51
N ARG A 5 31.17 11.04 -7.09
CA ARG A 5 31.28 11.52 -5.71
C ARG A 5 30.53 10.57 -4.79
N LEU A 6 31.11 10.30 -3.62
CA LEU A 6 30.42 9.59 -2.56
C LEU A 6 29.30 10.47 -2.01
N LYS A 7 28.14 9.87 -1.77
CA LYS A 7 26.96 10.47 -1.15
C LYS A 7 26.42 9.55 -0.04
N PRO A 8 25.73 10.09 0.97
CA PRO A 8 25.09 9.28 1.99
C PRO A 8 24.04 8.32 1.40
N CYS A 9 23.87 7.17 2.05
CA CYS A 9 22.76 6.27 1.77
C CYS A 9 21.40 6.97 1.97
N ALA A 10 20.47 6.77 1.03
CA ALA A 10 19.11 7.31 1.14
C ALA A 10 18.24 6.59 2.20
N GLN A 11 18.74 5.54 2.86
CA GLN A 11 18.05 4.91 3.97
C GLN A 11 18.18 5.79 5.22
N PRO A 12 17.06 6.21 5.86
CA PRO A 12 17.11 6.96 7.10
C PRO A 12 17.95 6.25 8.17
N GLY A 13 18.89 6.96 8.78
CA GLY A 13 19.75 6.43 9.84
C GLY A 13 20.95 5.59 9.37
N CYS A 14 21.13 5.39 8.07
CA CYS A 14 22.29 4.66 7.55
C CYS A 14 23.50 5.62 7.36
N PRO A 15 24.65 5.37 8.03
CA PRO A 15 25.82 6.25 7.94
C PRO A 15 26.69 6.03 6.70
N GLU A 16 26.40 5.01 5.88
CA GLU A 16 27.25 4.57 4.77
C GLU A 16 27.36 5.59 3.63
N LEU A 17 28.59 5.85 3.19
CA LEU A 17 28.92 6.65 2.02
C LEU A 17 29.18 5.76 0.80
N GLN A 18 28.59 6.13 -0.33
CA GLN A 18 28.58 5.28 -1.52
C GLN A 18 28.32 6.08 -2.79
N THR A 19 28.50 5.47 -3.96
CA THR A 19 28.29 6.13 -5.26
C THR A 19 26.83 6.07 -5.73
N GLU A 20 26.06 5.10 -5.24
CA GLU A 20 24.67 4.84 -5.62
C GLU A 20 23.66 5.50 -4.68
N THR A 21 22.35 5.37 -4.96
CA THR A 21 21.27 5.92 -4.11
C THR A 21 21.15 5.22 -2.75
N ARG A 22 21.40 3.90 -2.68
CA ARG A 22 21.39 3.10 -1.44
C ARG A 22 22.59 2.17 -1.39
N CYS A 23 23.18 1.98 -0.21
CA CYS A 23 24.36 1.12 -0.05
C CYS A 23 24.03 -0.32 -0.46
N THR A 24 25.05 -1.15 -0.64
CA THR A 24 24.88 -2.53 -1.13
C THR A 24 23.86 -3.33 -0.31
N GLU A 25 23.85 -3.16 1.00
CA GLU A 25 22.87 -3.79 1.91
C GLU A 25 21.44 -3.30 1.65
N HIS A 26 21.20 -2.00 1.76
CA HIS A 26 19.86 -1.44 1.55
C HIS A 26 19.34 -1.57 0.11
N ARG A 27 20.25 -1.73 -0.87
CA ARG A 27 19.88 -2.17 -2.23
C ARG A 27 19.36 -3.60 -2.23
N ARG A 28 20.07 -4.54 -1.59
CA ARG A 28 19.63 -5.93 -1.48
C ARG A 28 18.30 -6.04 -0.75
N ASP A 29 18.08 -5.25 0.29
CA ASP A 29 16.80 -5.21 0.99
C ASP A 29 15.68 -4.63 0.12
N ASN A 30 15.97 -3.56 -0.63
CA ASN A 30 15.00 -3.01 -1.58
C ASN A 30 14.67 -4.02 -2.70
N ASP A 31 15.66 -4.74 -3.20
CA ASP A 31 15.48 -5.78 -4.21
C ASP A 31 14.69 -6.98 -3.63
N ARG A 32 14.98 -7.39 -2.39
CA ARG A 32 14.20 -8.42 -1.67
C ARG A 32 12.75 -7.98 -1.53
N TYR A 33 12.52 -6.74 -1.08
CA TYR A 33 11.19 -6.14 -0.98
C TYR A 33 10.48 -6.13 -2.35
N ARG A 34 11.14 -5.69 -3.42
CA ARG A 34 10.57 -5.67 -4.78
C ARG A 34 10.29 -7.05 -5.35
N ARG A 35 11.09 -8.06 -5.00
CA ARG A 35 10.85 -9.46 -5.41
C ARG A 35 9.69 -10.09 -4.64
N GLN A 36 9.57 -9.78 -3.35
CA GLN A 36 8.52 -10.30 -2.48
C GLN A 36 7.17 -9.64 -2.76
N PHE A 37 7.16 -8.33 -3.00
CA PHE A 37 5.95 -7.52 -3.08
C PHE A 37 5.66 -6.95 -4.48
N GLY A 38 6.52 -7.25 -5.46
CA GLY A 38 6.40 -6.75 -6.82
C GLY A 38 6.79 -5.26 -6.97
N SER A 39 6.96 -4.83 -8.22
CA SER A 39 6.80 -3.39 -8.53
C SER A 39 5.31 -3.08 -8.55
N LYS A 40 4.90 -1.83 -8.27
CA LYS A 40 3.49 -1.36 -8.16
C LYS A 40 2.52 -1.80 -9.29
N ALA A 41 3.01 -2.45 -10.35
CA ALA A 41 2.27 -2.92 -11.52
C ALA A 41 2.09 -4.45 -11.62
N SER A 42 2.73 -5.29 -10.79
CA SER A 42 2.63 -6.76 -10.90
C SER A 42 1.66 -7.36 -9.88
N GLU A 43 0.38 -7.49 -10.25
CA GLU A 43 -0.23 -8.81 -10.37
C GLU A 43 -1.68 -8.70 -10.88
N PRO A 44 -2.04 -9.35 -12.00
CA PRO A 44 -3.43 -9.66 -12.34
C PRO A 44 -4.21 -10.30 -11.18
N ARG A 45 -3.51 -11.06 -10.31
CA ARG A 45 -4.07 -11.70 -9.11
C ARG A 45 -4.55 -10.70 -8.06
N ASP A 46 -3.83 -9.59 -7.83
CA ASP A 46 -4.28 -8.59 -6.86
C ASP A 46 -5.49 -7.81 -7.40
N ARG A 47 -5.54 -7.54 -8.71
CA ARG A 47 -6.73 -6.99 -9.36
C ARG A 47 -7.93 -7.93 -9.24
N ALA A 48 -7.75 -9.22 -9.53
CA ALA A 48 -8.81 -10.22 -9.43
C ALA A 48 -9.33 -10.35 -8.00
N ARG A 49 -8.43 -10.40 -7.02
CA ARG A 49 -8.77 -10.47 -5.59
C ARG A 49 -9.56 -9.25 -5.14
N ARG A 50 -9.10 -8.04 -5.46
CA ARG A 50 -9.81 -6.79 -5.16
C ARG A 50 -11.19 -6.74 -5.80
N LYS A 51 -11.30 -7.18 -7.06
CA LYS A 51 -12.59 -7.27 -7.74
C LYS A 51 -13.52 -8.26 -7.03
N ALA A 52 -13.03 -9.45 -6.70
CA ALA A 52 -13.80 -10.48 -6.02
C ALA A 52 -14.32 -10.01 -4.65
N THR A 53 -13.50 -9.28 -3.88
CA THR A 53 -13.93 -8.65 -2.61
C THR A 53 -15.11 -7.70 -2.81
N VAL A 54 -15.04 -6.81 -3.80
CA VAL A 54 -16.13 -5.86 -4.09
C VAL A 54 -17.37 -6.57 -4.64
N ASP A 55 -17.20 -7.54 -5.54
CA ASP A 55 -18.31 -8.30 -6.11
C ASP A 55 -19.05 -9.11 -5.03
N THR A 56 -18.30 -9.75 -4.13
CA THR A 56 -18.84 -10.53 -3.01
C THR A 56 -19.64 -9.64 -2.07
N HIS A 57 -19.08 -8.46 -1.75
CA HIS A 57 -19.76 -7.47 -0.94
C HIS A 57 -21.06 -6.99 -1.59
N ARG A 58 -21.03 -6.66 -2.89
CA ARG A 58 -22.23 -6.24 -3.63
C ARG A 58 -23.28 -7.34 -3.68
N ALA A 59 -22.89 -8.60 -3.82
CA ALA A 59 -23.82 -9.72 -3.81
C ALA A 59 -24.55 -9.87 -2.46
N GLN A 60 -23.89 -9.53 -1.35
CA GLN A 60 -24.44 -9.68 0.00
C GLN A 60 -25.17 -8.44 0.52
N HIS A 61 -24.70 -7.24 0.14
CA HIS A 61 -25.13 -5.98 0.73
C HIS A 61 -25.54 -4.92 -0.29
N GLY A 62 -25.46 -5.21 -1.59
CA GLY A 62 -25.66 -4.23 -2.66
C GLY A 62 -24.60 -3.13 -2.64
N ASP A 63 -24.96 -1.97 -3.18
CA ASP A 63 -24.12 -0.77 -3.19
C ASP A 63 -24.16 -0.05 -1.83
N TRP A 64 -23.77 -0.74 -0.77
CA TRP A 64 -23.76 -0.25 0.60
C TRP A 64 -22.33 -0.16 1.13
N CYS A 65 -21.91 0.98 1.65
CA CYS A 65 -20.62 1.16 2.29
C CYS A 65 -20.75 0.98 3.81
N PRO A 66 -19.89 0.15 4.46
CA PRO A 66 -19.83 0.05 5.92
C PRO A 66 -19.48 1.36 6.64
N GLY A 67 -18.83 2.29 5.93
CA GLY A 67 -18.39 3.57 6.48
C GLY A 67 -17.03 3.50 7.18
N TYR A 68 -16.32 4.62 7.20
CA TYR A 68 -15.11 4.81 7.98
C TYR A 68 -15.10 6.21 8.60
N GLY A 69 -15.19 6.28 9.94
CA GLY A 69 -15.34 7.55 10.67
C GLY A 69 -16.65 8.29 10.36
N ARG A 70 -17.69 7.56 9.95
CA ARG A 70 -19.07 8.01 9.68
C ARG A 70 -20.00 6.80 9.64
N GLU A 71 -21.31 6.99 9.72
CA GLU A 71 -22.28 5.91 9.58
C GLU A 71 -22.22 5.17 8.22
N PRO A 72 -22.64 3.88 8.20
CA PRO A 72 -22.87 3.14 6.97
C PRO A 72 -23.89 3.85 6.05
N HIS A 73 -23.68 3.75 4.73
CA HIS A 73 -24.46 4.53 3.75
C HIS A 73 -24.43 3.92 2.36
N ALA A 74 -25.41 4.25 1.52
CA ALA A 74 -25.41 3.86 0.12
C ALA A 74 -24.25 4.51 -0.66
N SER A 75 -23.59 3.73 -1.51
CA SER A 75 -22.54 4.19 -2.41
C SER A 75 -22.29 3.17 -3.52
N ALA A 76 -22.49 3.58 -4.78
CA ALA A 76 -22.16 2.77 -5.94
C ALA A 76 -20.65 2.62 -6.18
N ASP A 77 -19.84 3.58 -5.71
CA ASP A 77 -18.40 3.65 -5.95
C ASP A 77 -17.58 2.91 -4.87
N LEU A 78 -17.75 1.59 -4.82
CA LEU A 78 -17.08 0.70 -3.88
C LEU A 78 -15.68 0.30 -4.34
N THR A 79 -14.77 0.18 -3.38
CA THR A 79 -13.36 -0.17 -3.57
C THR A 79 -12.93 -1.21 -2.55
N ALA A 80 -11.95 -2.03 -2.89
CA ALA A 80 -11.29 -2.90 -1.92
C ALA A 80 -10.14 -2.16 -1.24
N ASP A 81 -10.11 -2.23 0.09
CA ASP A 81 -9.13 -1.62 0.98
C ASP A 81 -8.45 -2.70 1.81
N HIS A 82 -7.14 -2.59 2.01
CA HIS A 82 -6.42 -3.48 2.93
C HIS A 82 -6.82 -3.14 4.36
N ILE A 83 -7.30 -4.11 5.15
CA ILE A 83 -7.66 -3.87 6.56
C ILE A 83 -6.47 -3.27 7.31
N ASP A 84 -5.31 -3.91 7.17
CA ASP A 84 -4.01 -3.40 7.59
C ASP A 84 -3.27 -2.80 6.40
N GLU A 85 -3.04 -1.50 6.43
CA GLU A 85 -2.46 -0.77 5.32
C GLU A 85 -1.02 -1.21 5.03
N VAL A 86 -0.76 -1.57 3.77
CA VAL A 86 0.57 -1.96 3.29
C VAL A 86 1.60 -0.84 3.50
N SER A 87 1.20 0.42 3.34
CA SER A 87 2.06 1.59 3.57
C SER A 87 2.51 1.74 5.02
N LEU A 88 1.80 1.11 5.96
CA LEU A 88 2.11 1.13 7.39
C LEU A 88 2.68 -0.22 7.88
N GLY A 89 3.15 -1.07 6.96
CA GLY A 89 3.73 -2.38 7.27
C GLY A 89 2.74 -3.55 7.25
N GLY A 90 1.50 -3.33 6.83
CA GLY A 90 0.53 -4.41 6.64
C GLY A 90 0.91 -5.39 5.53
N ASP A 91 0.43 -6.63 5.63
CA ASP A 91 0.68 -7.67 4.62
C ASP A 91 -0.02 -7.31 3.29
N PRO A 92 0.70 -7.21 2.17
CA PRO A 92 0.09 -7.00 0.84
C PRO A 92 -0.87 -8.10 0.42
N HIS A 93 -0.70 -9.32 0.92
CA HIS A 93 -1.60 -10.44 0.71
C HIS A 93 -2.61 -10.61 1.85
N GLY A 94 -2.58 -9.71 2.83
CA GLY A 94 -3.50 -9.68 3.96
C GLY A 94 -4.96 -9.42 3.56
N PRO A 95 -5.87 -9.50 4.53
CA PRO A 95 -7.31 -9.42 4.28
C PRO A 95 -7.72 -8.05 3.71
N LEU A 96 -8.73 -8.09 2.84
CA LEU A 96 -9.34 -6.91 2.24
C LEU A 96 -10.74 -6.69 2.83
N GLN A 97 -11.13 -5.43 2.96
CA GLN A 97 -12.49 -4.99 3.25
C GLN A 97 -13.02 -4.12 2.09
N THR A 98 -14.34 -3.93 2.04
CA THR A 98 -14.97 -3.04 1.05
C THR A 98 -15.33 -1.70 1.67
N LEU A 99 -14.87 -0.62 1.05
CA LEU A 99 -15.21 0.77 1.42
C LEU A 99 -15.49 1.58 0.15
N CYS A 100 -16.37 2.57 0.23
CA CYS A 100 -16.50 3.55 -0.85
C CYS A 100 -15.20 4.35 -1.01
N ARG A 101 -14.95 4.89 -2.21
CA ARG A 101 -13.72 5.65 -2.50
C ARG A 101 -13.45 6.77 -1.50
N SER A 102 -14.50 7.47 -1.04
CA SER A 102 -14.36 8.55 -0.05
C SER A 102 -13.96 8.03 1.35
N CYS A 103 -14.54 6.92 1.81
CA CYS A 103 -14.18 6.32 3.10
C CYS A 103 -12.78 5.69 3.07
N ASN A 104 -12.41 5.04 1.97
CA ASN A 104 -11.07 4.51 1.75
C ASN A 104 -10.02 5.63 1.78
N GLY A 105 -10.26 6.72 1.03
CA GLY A 105 -9.39 7.90 1.05
C GLY A 105 -9.27 8.52 2.45
N ARG A 106 -10.38 8.63 3.20
CA ARG A 106 -10.37 9.12 4.59
C ARG A 106 -9.54 8.22 5.50
N LYS A 107 -9.69 6.90 5.40
CA LYS A 107 -8.91 5.95 6.20
C LYS A 107 -7.41 6.17 6.01
N ASN A 108 -6.98 6.17 4.76
CA ASN A 108 -5.59 6.39 4.39
C ASN A 108 -5.04 7.71 4.96
N ALA A 109 -5.79 8.81 4.81
CA ALA A 109 -5.38 10.11 5.37
C ALA A 109 -5.27 10.11 6.90
N THR A 110 -6.28 9.56 7.60
CA THR A 110 -6.30 9.49 9.06
C THR A 110 -5.17 8.63 9.61
N ARG A 111 -4.86 7.51 8.95
CA ARG A 111 -3.88 6.53 9.43
C ARG A 111 -2.46 6.99 9.17
N GLN A 112 -2.18 7.61 8.02
CA GLN A 112 -0.89 8.24 7.76
C GLN A 112 -0.58 9.40 8.72
N ASN A 113 -1.59 10.19 9.11
CA ASN A 113 -1.38 11.29 10.07
C ASN A 113 -1.05 10.82 11.48
N ARG A 114 -1.42 9.59 11.87
CA ARG A 114 -1.12 9.03 13.21
C ARG A 114 0.29 8.43 13.34
N VAL A 115 0.96 8.19 12.21
CA VAL A 115 2.29 7.56 12.17
C VAL A 115 3.40 8.59 11.92
N ARG A 116 3.04 9.85 11.61
CA ARG A 116 3.95 10.99 11.55
C ARG A 116 4.14 11.61 12.92
#